data_AF-A0A2P5B698-F1
#
_entry.id   AF-A0A2P5B698-F1
#
_cell.length_a   1.000
_cell.length_b   1.000
_cell.length_c   1.000
_cell.angle_alpha   90.00
_cell.angle_beta   90.00
_cell.angle_gamma   90.00
#
_symmetry.space_group_name_H-M   'P 1'
#
loop_
_entity.id
_entity.type
_entity.pdbx_description
1 polymer ?
#
loop_
_entity_poly.entity_id
_entity_poly.type
_entity_poly.pdbx_seq_one_letter_code
_entity_poly.pdbx_strand_id
1 'polypeptide(L)'
;MKLNWKLWLPQRHKNMLVKFAVAVLLVGLAFRLLLVRSTDISSPVETPFPETQKTVAFEPPASLEAEENEEQIPRTEKCDLFAGDWLPNPSGPIYTNKSCPFIEGHQSCMRNGRPDTGYLYWRWNPRGCDLPRFDSARFLEMMRNKSWALIGDSISRNHVQSLLCMLSTVEKPTEVYHDKEYKSRRWHFPTYNLTVSVIFSPFLVKATIFEDYNGVSTSEVQLHLDKLDKQWTNLYQNLDYMIISTGKWFLKSSVYYENNEVVGCHYCPKRKLKELGFDFAYRKALRQVLNFIATSNHKGLILFRTSTPDHFENGEWSSGGTCKRKVPAKEGEVQLKSIHKILHDIELEEFKNVTEKASTNGVNLKLLDVNPLSLLRPDGHPGIYREFHPFARDKNAKVQNDCLHWCLPGPIDSWNDLIMEMVVNS
;
A
#
# COMPACT_ATOMS: atom_id res chain seq x y z
N MET A 1 -55.56 58.96 -12.97
CA MET A 1 -55.70 58.58 -11.55
C MET A 1 -54.30 58.34 -10.99
N LYS A 2 -53.86 59.15 -10.02
CA LYS A 2 -52.49 59.17 -9.47
C LYS A 2 -52.22 57.92 -8.62
N LEU A 3 -51.04 57.30 -8.73
CA LEU A 3 -50.50 56.45 -7.66
C LEU A 3 -49.23 57.07 -7.09
N ASN A 4 -49.23 57.16 -5.76
CA ASN A 4 -48.31 57.91 -4.92
C ASN A 4 -47.40 56.90 -4.19
N TRP A 5 -46.09 57.15 -4.18
CA TRP A 5 -45.12 56.40 -3.39
C TRP A 5 -45.19 56.82 -1.91
N LYS A 6 -45.31 55.86 -1.00
CA LYS A 6 -44.82 56.00 0.38
C LYS A 6 -44.07 54.74 0.81
N LEU A 7 -42.79 54.93 1.08
CA LEU A 7 -41.90 53.98 1.74
C LEU A 7 -42.40 53.67 3.16
N TRP A 8 -42.33 52.40 3.54
CA TRP A 8 -42.30 51.98 4.94
C TRP A 8 -41.22 50.90 5.08
N LEU A 9 -40.03 51.30 5.56
CA LEU A 9 -38.97 50.36 5.96
C LEU A 9 -39.25 49.87 7.38
N PRO A 10 -39.30 48.55 7.64
CA PRO A 10 -39.48 48.04 8.98
C PRO A 10 -38.15 48.03 9.76
N GLN A 11 -38.23 48.59 10.97
CA GLN A 11 -37.21 48.82 12.00
C GLN A 11 -36.41 47.57 12.47
N ARG A 12 -36.63 46.39 11.88
CA ARG A 12 -36.03 45.11 12.29
C ARG A 12 -34.57 44.90 11.87
N HIS A 13 -34.12 45.53 10.79
CA HIS A 13 -32.74 45.33 10.29
C HIS A 13 -31.66 46.05 11.10
N LYS A 14 -31.99 47.16 11.77
CA LYS A 14 -31.02 47.92 12.59
C LYS A 14 -30.56 47.12 13.82
N ASN A 15 -31.46 46.38 14.48
CA ASN A 15 -31.08 45.56 15.64
C ASN A 15 -30.23 44.34 15.29
N MET A 16 -30.34 43.80 14.08
CA MET A 16 -29.51 42.67 13.63
C MET A 16 -28.09 43.11 13.28
N LEU A 17 -27.94 44.26 12.61
CA LEU A 17 -26.64 44.85 12.30
C LEU A 17 -25.87 45.24 13.56
N VAL A 18 -26.55 45.82 14.56
CA VAL A 18 -25.92 46.16 15.85
C VAL A 18 -25.47 44.90 16.59
N LYS A 19 -26.28 43.84 16.63
CA LYS A 19 -25.88 42.55 17.25
C LYS A 19 -24.68 41.92 16.54
N PHE A 20 -24.63 41.99 15.22
CA PHE A 20 -23.50 41.46 14.45
C PHE A 20 -22.22 42.27 14.70
N ALA A 21 -22.31 43.61 14.74
CA ALA A 21 -21.18 44.47 15.06
C ALA A 21 -20.63 44.24 16.47
N VAL A 22 -21.50 44.05 17.47
CA VAL A 22 -21.08 43.72 18.85
C VAL A 22 -20.41 42.34 18.92
N ALA A 23 -20.91 41.34 18.19
CA ALA A 23 -20.29 40.01 18.16
C ALA A 23 -18.88 40.05 17.55
N VAL A 24 -18.69 40.79 16.46
CA VAL A 24 -17.37 40.96 15.83
C VAL A 24 -16.39 41.69 16.76
N LEU A 25 -16.84 42.72 17.49
CA LEU A 25 -16.03 43.44 18.47
C LEU A 25 -15.60 42.53 19.63
N LEU A 26 -16.48 41.68 20.15
CA LEU A 26 -16.17 40.74 21.23
C LEU A 26 -15.17 39.66 20.80
N VAL A 27 -15.29 39.14 19.58
CA VAL A 27 -14.31 38.18 19.01
C VAL A 27 -12.94 38.85 18.81
N GLY A 28 -12.92 40.10 18.32
CA GLY A 28 -11.68 40.87 18.17
C GLY A 28 -10.98 41.17 19.50
N LEU A 29 -11.74 41.49 20.55
CA LEU A 29 -11.21 41.68 21.91
C LEU A 29 -10.66 40.39 22.51
N ALA A 30 -11.34 39.25 22.32
CA ALA A 30 -10.84 37.94 22.75
C ALA A 30 -9.54 37.56 22.02
N PHE A 31 -9.45 37.84 20.71
CA PHE A 31 -8.24 37.58 19.92
C PHE A 31 -7.06 38.47 20.35
N ARG A 32 -7.31 39.75 20.69
CA ARG A 32 -6.28 40.63 21.26
C ARG A 32 -5.78 40.16 22.63
N LEU A 33 -6.68 39.71 23.51
CA LEU A 33 -6.29 39.20 24.83
C LEU A 33 -5.48 37.90 24.73
N LEU A 34 -5.76 37.05 23.74
CA LEU A 34 -4.97 35.85 23.47
C LEU A 34 -3.57 36.18 22.91
N LEU A 35 -3.46 37.18 22.03
CA LEU A 35 -2.17 37.61 21.48
C LEU A 35 -1.28 38.33 22.51
N VAL A 36 -1.86 39.14 23.40
CA VAL A 36 -1.11 39.81 24.50
C VAL A 36 -0.58 38.81 25.53
N ARG A 37 -1.17 37.62 25.62
CA ARG A 37 -0.73 36.55 26.55
C ARG A 37 0.35 35.63 25.96
N SER A 38 0.72 35.79 24.69
CA SER A 38 1.72 34.95 24.01
C SER A 38 3.06 35.64 23.78
N THR A 39 3.28 36.84 24.31
CA THR A 39 4.60 37.51 24.30
C THR A 39 5.22 37.50 25.70
N ASP A 40 5.51 36.31 26.21
CA ASP A 40 6.52 36.10 27.26
C ASP A 40 7.54 35.11 26.71
N ILE A 41 8.45 35.63 25.87
CA ILE A 41 9.63 34.93 25.37
C ILE A 41 10.72 35.13 26.43
N SER A 42 11.03 34.08 27.20
CA SER A 42 12.19 34.10 28.09
C SER A 42 13.49 34.00 27.27
N SER A 43 14.40 34.93 27.51
CA SER A 43 15.74 34.98 26.91
C SER A 43 16.60 33.74 27.25
N PRO A 44 17.58 33.40 26.41
CA PRO A 44 18.44 32.26 26.64
C PRO A 44 19.47 32.57 27.73
N VAL A 45 19.64 31.64 28.68
CA VAL A 45 20.71 31.68 29.67
C VAL A 45 21.98 31.17 28.99
N GLU A 46 22.96 32.05 28.82
CA GLU A 46 24.35 31.70 28.56
C GLU A 46 24.95 31.05 29.82
N THR A 47 25.57 29.90 29.65
CA THR A 47 26.47 29.32 30.65
C THR A 47 27.87 29.13 30.05
N PRO A 48 28.95 29.39 30.80
CA PRO A 48 30.30 29.51 30.25
C PRO A 48 30.99 28.14 30.12
N PHE A 49 31.86 28.04 29.13
CA PHE A 49 32.86 26.98 28.99
C PHE A 49 33.95 27.08 30.08
N PRO A 50 34.50 25.93 30.52
CA PRO A 50 35.89 25.85 30.93
C PRO A 50 36.72 24.91 30.04
N GLU A 51 37.83 25.49 29.60
CA GLU A 51 39.16 24.98 29.26
C GLU A 51 39.46 23.49 29.06
N THR A 52 40.14 23.30 27.93
CA THR A 52 41.09 22.28 27.52
C THR A 52 42.05 21.78 28.61
N GLN A 53 42.13 20.46 28.82
CA GLN A 53 43.35 19.82 29.34
C GLN A 53 43.59 18.41 28.75
N LYS A 54 44.70 18.35 28.01
CA LYS A 54 45.72 17.30 27.90
C LYS A 54 45.31 15.83 27.67
N THR A 55 45.57 15.46 26.42
CA THR A 55 46.05 14.16 25.91
C THR A 55 46.90 13.37 26.90
N VAL A 56 46.54 12.10 27.10
CA VAL A 56 47.44 11.04 27.55
C VAL A 56 47.31 9.89 26.56
N ALA A 57 48.43 9.57 25.92
CA ALA A 57 48.57 8.45 25.00
C ALA A 57 48.52 7.12 25.77
N PHE A 58 47.81 6.14 25.21
CA PHE A 58 47.90 4.74 25.64
C PHE A 58 48.66 3.96 24.56
N GLU A 59 49.80 3.39 24.95
CA GLU A 59 50.57 2.43 24.15
C GLU A 59 49.89 1.05 24.13
N PRO A 60 50.05 0.28 23.03
CA PRO A 60 49.38 -1.00 22.85
C PRO A 60 50.16 -2.16 23.50
N PRO A 61 49.50 -3.21 24.02
CA PRO A 61 50.19 -4.42 24.41
C PRO A 61 50.39 -5.35 23.21
N ALA A 62 51.67 -5.73 23.06
CA ALA A 62 52.27 -6.95 22.53
C ALA A 62 51.46 -7.91 21.64
N SER A 63 52.06 -8.17 20.48
CA SER A 63 51.83 -9.24 19.53
C SER A 63 51.75 -10.64 20.14
N LEU A 64 50.65 -11.34 19.85
CA LEU A 64 50.57 -12.80 19.84
C LEU A 64 50.39 -13.25 18.39
N GLU A 65 51.37 -14.02 17.92
CA GLU A 65 51.31 -14.74 16.65
C GLU A 65 50.16 -15.76 16.72
N ALA A 66 49.18 -15.63 15.84
CA ALA A 66 48.14 -16.62 15.62
C ALA A 66 48.12 -16.95 14.13
N GLU A 67 48.21 -18.24 13.86
CA GLU A 67 48.39 -18.89 12.57
C GLU A 67 47.39 -18.39 11.51
N GLU A 68 47.90 -18.12 10.30
CA GLU A 68 47.09 -17.92 9.10
C GLU A 68 46.33 -19.22 8.78
N ASN A 69 45.15 -19.37 9.38
CA ASN A 69 44.10 -20.14 8.73
C ASN A 69 43.56 -19.26 7.60
N GLU A 70 43.67 -19.75 6.36
CA GLU A 70 42.87 -19.29 5.24
C GLU A 70 41.39 -19.39 5.64
N GLU A 71 40.86 -18.34 6.27
CA GLU A 71 39.43 -18.10 6.30
C GLU A 71 39.01 -17.97 4.83
N GLN A 72 38.47 -19.08 4.31
CA GLN A 72 37.60 -19.06 3.16
C GLN A 72 36.60 -17.93 3.40
N ILE A 73 36.83 -16.79 2.75
CA ILE A 73 35.89 -15.68 2.66
C ILE A 73 34.54 -16.34 2.40
N PRO A 74 33.57 -16.27 3.34
CA PRO A 74 32.26 -16.81 3.09
C PRO A 74 31.82 -16.12 1.82
N ARG A 75 31.58 -16.89 0.75
CA ARG A 75 30.86 -16.39 -0.41
C ARG A 75 29.70 -15.61 0.18
N THR A 76 29.66 -14.29 0.00
CA THR A 76 28.58 -13.45 0.49
C THR A 76 27.30 -14.06 -0.07
N GLU A 77 26.61 -14.83 0.76
CA GLU A 77 25.34 -15.42 0.41
C GLU A 77 24.46 -14.23 0.03
N LYS A 78 23.96 -14.26 -1.20
CA LYS A 78 23.11 -13.21 -1.71
C LYS A 78 21.92 -13.10 -0.76
N CYS A 79 21.81 -11.98 -0.04
CA CYS A 79 20.80 -11.83 1.00
C CYS A 79 19.40 -12.09 0.44
N ASP A 80 18.64 -12.93 1.13
CA ASP A 80 17.21 -13.10 0.86
C ASP A 80 16.43 -12.02 1.62
N LEU A 81 16.05 -10.97 0.89
CA LEU A 81 15.27 -9.84 1.44
C LEU A 81 13.89 -10.25 1.99
N PHE A 82 13.40 -11.44 1.63
CA PHE A 82 12.04 -11.89 1.93
C PHE A 82 11.98 -12.90 3.09
N ALA A 83 13.13 -13.36 3.58
CA ALA A 83 13.26 -14.23 4.74
C ALA A 83 13.83 -13.45 5.94
N GLY A 84 13.03 -13.28 6.99
CA GLY A 84 13.35 -12.32 8.05
C GLY A 84 12.37 -12.35 9.21
N ASP A 85 12.51 -11.36 10.08
CA ASP A 85 11.69 -11.19 11.28
C ASP A 85 11.18 -9.76 11.40
N TRP A 86 10.02 -9.59 12.04
CA TRP A 86 9.52 -8.27 12.42
C TRP A 86 10.15 -7.83 13.73
N LEU A 87 10.85 -6.70 13.70
CA LEU A 87 11.49 -6.11 14.87
C LEU A 87 10.74 -4.84 15.31
N PRO A 88 10.68 -4.54 16.63
CA PRO A 88 10.16 -3.28 17.10
C PRO A 88 10.90 -2.09 16.47
N ASN A 89 10.14 -1.08 16.06
CA ASN A 89 10.64 0.16 15.49
C ASN A 89 10.03 1.36 16.22
N PRO A 90 10.70 1.86 17.27
CA PRO A 90 10.23 3.00 18.06
C PRO A 90 10.02 4.29 17.24
N SER A 91 10.70 4.42 16.09
CA SER A 91 10.58 5.61 15.23
C SER A 91 9.21 5.71 14.53
N GLY A 92 8.47 4.60 14.44
CA GLY A 92 7.16 4.56 13.77
C GLY A 92 7.20 4.95 12.29
N PRO A 93 6.03 5.16 11.64
CA PRO A 93 5.94 5.54 10.23
C PRO A 93 6.36 7.00 9.97
N ILE A 94 6.82 7.32 8.75
CA ILE A 94 7.23 8.69 8.36
C ILE A 94 6.04 9.62 8.09
N TYR A 95 4.83 9.08 8.08
CA TYR A 95 3.60 9.81 7.85
C TYR A 95 2.49 9.31 8.78
N THR A 96 1.39 10.05 8.78
CA THR A 96 0.20 9.78 9.60
C THR A 96 -1.05 9.95 8.75
N ASN A 97 -2.20 9.54 9.29
CA ASN A 97 -3.50 9.79 8.68
C ASN A 97 -3.84 11.29 8.47
N LYS A 98 -3.13 12.19 9.13
CA LYS A 98 -3.30 13.66 8.99
C LYS A 98 -2.38 14.26 7.93
N SER A 99 -1.18 13.71 7.75
CA SER A 99 -0.19 14.25 6.81
C SER A 99 -0.36 13.71 5.40
N CYS A 100 -0.94 12.52 5.22
CA CYS A 100 -1.18 11.94 3.90
C CYS A 100 -2.65 12.03 3.46
N PRO A 101 -2.98 12.76 2.38
CA PRO A 101 -4.34 12.86 1.85
C PRO A 101 -4.75 11.67 0.95
N PHE A 102 -3.81 10.78 0.61
CA PHE A 102 -4.03 9.68 -0.34
C PHE A 102 -4.63 8.43 0.30
N ILE A 103 -4.71 8.38 1.63
CA ILE A 103 -5.27 7.24 2.36
C ILE A 103 -6.78 7.21 2.17
N GLU A 104 -7.28 6.12 1.58
CA GLU A 104 -8.71 5.92 1.42
C GLU A 104 -9.40 5.65 2.76
N GLY A 105 -10.68 6.04 2.83
CA GLY A 105 -11.46 5.98 4.07
C GLY A 105 -11.40 4.62 4.75
N HIS A 106 -11.55 3.53 3.99
CA HIS A 106 -11.55 2.16 4.53
C HIS A 106 -10.18 1.63 4.98
N GLN A 107 -9.09 2.35 4.69
CA GLN A 107 -7.72 2.00 5.10
C GLN A 107 -7.22 2.93 6.22
N SER A 108 -7.92 4.02 6.50
CA SER A 108 -7.55 5.03 7.51
C SER A 108 -7.96 4.62 8.92
N CYS A 109 -7.41 3.51 9.43
CA CYS A 109 -7.83 2.87 10.67
C CYS A 109 -7.86 3.81 11.88
N MET A 110 -6.83 4.64 12.07
CA MET A 110 -6.78 5.63 13.16
C MET A 110 -7.88 6.68 13.02
N ARG A 111 -8.14 7.17 11.79
CA ARG A 111 -9.23 8.13 11.52
C ARG A 111 -10.58 7.50 11.81
N ASN A 112 -10.71 6.20 11.58
CA ASN A 112 -11.93 5.42 11.81
C ASN A 112 -12.11 5.00 13.27
N GLY A 113 -11.23 5.43 14.18
CA GLY A 113 -11.38 5.23 15.61
C GLY A 113 -10.70 3.97 16.15
N ARG A 114 -9.76 3.36 15.41
CA ARG A 114 -8.94 2.25 15.94
C ARG A 114 -8.12 2.74 17.14
N PRO A 115 -8.27 2.13 18.33
CA PRO A 115 -7.66 2.62 19.56
C PRO A 115 -6.22 2.13 19.75
N ASP A 116 -5.88 0.94 19.26
CA ASP A 116 -4.54 0.38 19.37
C ASP A 116 -3.64 0.90 18.23
N THR A 117 -2.42 1.27 18.56
CA THR A 117 -1.42 1.81 17.61
C THR A 117 -0.15 0.97 17.53
N GLY A 118 -0.04 -0.11 18.32
CA GLY A 118 1.15 -0.95 18.40
C GLY A 118 1.60 -1.54 17.06
N TYR A 119 0.66 -1.79 16.15
CA TYR A 119 0.94 -2.31 14.80
C TYR A 119 1.78 -1.36 13.92
N LEU A 120 1.88 -0.07 14.28
CA LEU A 120 2.65 0.93 13.54
C LEU A 120 4.16 0.86 13.80
N TYR A 121 4.57 0.28 14.92
CA TYR A 121 5.93 0.38 15.44
C TYR A 121 6.73 -0.89 15.19
N TRP A 122 6.70 -1.38 13.95
CA TRP A 122 7.40 -2.58 13.51
C TRP A 122 8.09 -2.32 12.17
N ARG A 123 9.27 -2.92 11.99
CA ARG A 123 9.99 -2.93 10.71
C ARG A 123 10.37 -4.36 10.33
N TRP A 124 10.42 -4.62 9.03
CA TRP A 124 10.91 -5.89 8.52
C TRP A 124 12.44 -5.91 8.57
N ASN A 125 13.02 -7.03 9.00
CA ASN A 125 14.46 -7.21 9.08
C ASN A 125 14.86 -8.56 8.44
N PRO A 126 15.40 -8.55 7.20
CA PRO A 126 15.92 -9.75 6.57
C PRO A 126 16.99 -10.44 7.43
N ARG A 127 17.05 -11.77 7.36
CA ARG A 127 18.15 -12.55 7.95
C ARG A 127 19.35 -12.49 7.02
N GLY A 128 20.46 -11.91 7.51
CA GLY A 128 21.72 -11.89 6.77
C GLY A 128 22.04 -10.58 6.02
N CYS A 129 21.17 -9.58 6.07
CA CYS A 129 21.52 -8.22 5.66
C CYS A 129 20.64 -7.15 6.31
N ASP A 130 21.12 -5.92 6.23
CA ASP A 130 20.35 -4.75 6.62
C ASP A 130 19.38 -4.35 5.49
N LEU A 131 18.16 -4.00 5.87
CA LEU A 131 17.20 -3.34 4.98
C LEU A 131 17.09 -1.87 5.38
N PRO A 132 17.66 -0.94 4.59
CA PRO A 132 17.52 0.48 4.83
C PRO A 132 16.05 0.90 4.73
N ARG A 133 15.68 1.89 5.54
CA ARG A 133 14.36 2.51 5.46
C ARG A 133 14.22 3.26 4.14
N PHE A 134 13.00 3.28 3.60
CA PHE A 134 12.64 4.05 2.43
C PHE A 134 13.03 5.54 2.57
N ASP A 135 13.93 5.98 1.70
CA ASP A 135 14.33 7.39 1.58
C ASP A 135 13.53 8.02 0.43
N SER A 136 12.54 8.84 0.80
CA SER A 136 11.63 9.46 -0.17
C SER A 136 12.35 10.47 -1.08
N ALA A 137 13.32 11.22 -0.55
CA ALA A 137 14.04 12.22 -1.33
C ALA A 137 14.97 11.55 -2.34
N ARG A 138 15.72 10.53 -1.89
CA ARG A 138 16.59 9.75 -2.76
C ARG A 138 15.79 8.98 -3.81
N PHE A 139 14.66 8.37 -3.44
CA PHE A 139 13.81 7.67 -4.40
C PHE A 139 13.30 8.62 -5.49
N LEU A 140 12.75 9.79 -5.12
CA LEU A 140 12.27 10.78 -6.09
C LEU A 140 13.39 11.24 -7.04
N GLU A 141 14.59 11.49 -6.52
CA GLU A 141 15.74 11.89 -7.35
C GLU A 141 16.13 10.80 -8.35
N MET A 142 16.22 9.55 -7.90
CA MET A 142 16.56 8.41 -8.74
C MET A 142 15.48 8.10 -9.78
N MET A 143 14.22 8.47 -9.50
CA MET A 143 13.08 8.26 -10.40
C MET A 143 12.76 9.48 -11.28
N ARG A 144 13.69 10.43 -11.39
CA ARG A 144 13.53 11.61 -12.24
C ARG A 144 13.30 11.22 -13.71
N ASN A 145 12.29 11.83 -14.34
CA ASN A 145 11.86 11.54 -15.71
C ASN A 145 11.42 10.08 -15.94
N LYS A 146 10.93 9.40 -14.90
CA LYS A 146 10.46 8.01 -14.98
C LYS A 146 8.95 7.88 -14.85
N SER A 147 8.45 6.73 -15.28
CA SER A 147 7.05 6.35 -15.21
C SER A 147 6.88 5.01 -14.50
N TRP A 148 6.02 5.00 -13.48
CA TRP A 148 5.71 3.85 -12.64
C TRP A 148 4.26 3.42 -12.80
N ALA A 149 4.01 2.12 -12.77
CA ALA A 149 2.66 1.59 -12.61
C ALA A 149 2.60 0.40 -11.65
N LEU A 150 1.67 0.46 -10.70
CA LEU A 150 1.22 -0.70 -9.94
C LEU A 150 -0.03 -1.26 -10.61
N ILE A 151 0.07 -2.48 -11.13
CA ILE A 151 -0.93 -3.12 -11.97
C ILE A 151 -1.48 -4.34 -11.23
N GLY A 152 -2.78 -4.34 -10.97
CA GLY A 152 -3.42 -5.45 -10.28
C GLY A 152 -4.74 -5.10 -9.61
N ASP A 153 -4.96 -5.66 -8.43
CA ASP A 153 -6.20 -5.58 -7.68
C ASP A 153 -6.22 -4.45 -6.61
N SER A 154 -7.14 -4.55 -5.66
CA SER A 154 -7.27 -3.58 -4.56
C SER A 154 -6.07 -3.54 -3.62
N ILE A 155 -5.25 -4.60 -3.53
CA ILE A 155 -3.99 -4.57 -2.77
C ILE A 155 -2.94 -3.75 -3.53
N SER A 156 -2.97 -3.70 -4.87
CA SER A 156 -2.13 -2.75 -5.63
C SER A 156 -2.53 -1.29 -5.37
N ARG A 157 -3.83 -1.02 -5.22
CA ARG A 157 -4.32 0.31 -4.79
C ARG A 157 -3.87 0.65 -3.36
N ASN A 158 -3.91 -0.31 -2.45
CA ASN A 158 -3.40 -0.13 -1.09
C ASN A 158 -1.89 0.19 -1.10
N HIS A 159 -1.13 -0.49 -1.94
CA HIS A 159 0.32 -0.32 -2.07
C HIS A 159 0.69 1.06 -2.66
N VAL A 160 0.02 1.50 -3.72
CA VAL A 160 0.30 2.83 -4.31
C VAL A 160 -0.02 3.95 -3.31
N GLN A 161 -1.06 3.78 -2.47
CA GLN A 161 -1.39 4.77 -1.45
C GLN A 161 -0.30 4.90 -0.41
N SER A 162 0.27 3.78 0.06
CA SER A 162 1.44 3.79 0.95
C SER A 162 2.63 4.51 0.30
N LEU A 163 2.99 4.14 -0.93
CA LEU A 163 4.10 4.77 -1.66
C LEU A 163 3.87 6.28 -1.83
N LEU A 164 2.68 6.70 -2.27
CA LEU A 164 2.33 8.12 -2.41
C LEU A 164 2.42 8.86 -1.07
N CYS A 165 1.98 8.25 0.02
CA CYS A 165 2.11 8.86 1.35
C CYS A 165 3.57 9.09 1.75
N MET A 166 4.45 8.13 1.47
CA MET A 166 5.88 8.27 1.73
C MET A 166 6.50 9.38 0.88
N LEU A 167 6.29 9.34 -0.45
CA LEU A 167 6.82 10.35 -1.38
C LEU A 167 6.29 11.75 -1.09
N SER A 168 5.05 11.87 -0.60
CA SER A 168 4.42 13.15 -0.26
C SER A 168 4.99 13.84 0.98
N THR A 169 5.91 13.19 1.69
CA THR A 169 6.73 13.85 2.71
C THR A 169 7.74 14.84 2.10
N VAL A 170 8.05 14.69 0.80
CA VAL A 170 8.99 15.54 0.06
C VAL A 170 8.24 16.45 -0.92
N GLU A 171 7.41 15.89 -1.81
CA GLU A 171 6.60 16.67 -2.76
C GLU A 171 5.20 16.07 -2.87
N LYS A 172 4.16 16.91 -2.75
CA LYS A 172 2.79 16.45 -2.99
C LYS A 172 2.55 16.34 -4.49
N PRO A 173 2.16 15.16 -5.02
CA PRO A 173 1.89 15.03 -6.43
C PRO A 173 0.51 15.59 -6.78
N THR A 174 0.34 15.93 -8.06
CA THR A 174 -0.96 16.28 -8.64
C THR A 174 -1.57 15.07 -9.32
N GLU A 175 -2.84 14.77 -9.04
CA GLU A 175 -3.57 13.77 -9.82
C GLU A 175 -3.86 14.32 -11.21
N VAL A 176 -3.39 13.62 -12.24
CA VAL A 176 -3.50 14.04 -13.64
C VAL A 176 -4.43 13.14 -14.45
N TYR A 177 -4.83 11.99 -13.90
CA TYR A 177 -5.81 11.10 -14.53
C TYR A 177 -6.47 10.21 -13.47
N HIS A 178 -7.75 9.93 -13.70
CA HIS A 178 -8.47 8.81 -13.09
C HIS A 178 -9.48 8.26 -14.11
N ASP A 179 -9.80 6.97 -14.02
CA ASP A 179 -10.95 6.43 -14.73
C ASP A 179 -12.26 6.90 -14.09
N LYS A 180 -13.41 6.62 -14.73
CA LYS A 180 -14.73 7.02 -14.23
C LYS A 180 -14.99 6.53 -12.80
N GLU A 181 -14.35 5.43 -12.40
CA GLU A 181 -14.59 4.77 -11.12
C GLU A 181 -13.50 5.00 -10.07
N TYR A 182 -12.49 5.81 -10.39
CA TYR A 182 -11.31 6.02 -9.54
C TYR A 182 -10.60 4.72 -9.14
N LYS A 183 -10.73 3.69 -9.97
CA LYS A 183 -10.05 2.40 -9.79
C LYS A 183 -8.63 2.49 -10.33
N SER A 184 -8.47 3.03 -11.53
CA SER A 184 -7.19 3.40 -12.13
C SER A 184 -6.94 4.90 -12.00
N ARG A 185 -5.73 5.30 -11.59
CA ARG A 185 -5.36 6.69 -11.29
C ARG A 185 -3.89 6.94 -11.65
N ARG A 186 -3.53 8.21 -11.91
CA ARG A 186 -2.15 8.64 -12.17
C ARG A 186 -1.85 9.97 -11.48
N TRP A 187 -0.68 10.02 -10.86
CA TRP A 187 -0.14 11.16 -10.15
C TRP A 187 1.16 11.61 -10.80
N HIS A 188 1.40 12.91 -10.84
CA HIS A 188 2.61 13.54 -11.37
C HIS A 188 3.29 14.36 -10.28
N PHE A 189 4.59 14.14 -10.13
CA PHE A 189 5.51 14.88 -9.26
C PHE A 189 6.27 15.88 -10.13
N PRO A 190 5.87 17.17 -10.18
CA PRO A 190 6.36 18.11 -11.16
C PRO A 190 7.86 18.38 -11.07
N THR A 191 8.43 18.48 -9.87
CA THR A 191 9.87 18.78 -9.69
C THR A 191 10.74 17.65 -10.24
N TYR A 192 10.26 16.41 -10.17
CA TYR A 192 10.99 15.21 -10.59
C TYR A 192 10.59 14.74 -11.99
N ASN A 193 9.52 15.30 -12.55
CA ASN A 193 8.89 14.77 -13.75
C ASN A 193 8.64 13.26 -13.67
N LEU A 194 8.25 12.79 -12.48
CA LEU A 194 7.91 11.39 -12.22
C LEU A 194 6.41 11.21 -12.32
N THR A 195 5.97 10.15 -12.99
CA THR A 195 4.57 9.70 -12.93
C THR A 195 4.45 8.40 -12.17
N VAL A 196 3.48 8.32 -11.27
CA VAL A 196 3.12 7.08 -10.56
C VAL A 196 1.68 6.76 -10.89
N SER A 197 1.39 5.56 -11.37
CA SER A 197 0.05 5.12 -11.73
C SER A 197 -0.36 3.89 -10.94
N VAL A 198 -1.66 3.73 -10.73
CA VAL A 198 -2.28 2.43 -10.43
C VAL A 198 -3.24 2.09 -11.55
N ILE A 199 -3.15 0.85 -12.04
CA ILE A 199 -4.00 0.34 -13.13
C ILE A 199 -4.77 -0.84 -12.57
N PHE A 200 -6.09 -0.68 -12.48
CA PHE A 200 -6.96 -1.71 -11.93
C PHE A 200 -7.23 -2.80 -12.97
N SER A 201 -6.49 -3.88 -12.85
CA SER A 201 -6.62 -5.09 -13.67
C SER A 201 -6.51 -6.30 -12.75
N PRO A 202 -7.55 -6.59 -11.95
CA PRO A 202 -7.46 -7.53 -10.84
C PRO A 202 -7.15 -8.96 -11.25
N PHE A 203 -7.44 -9.33 -12.49
CA PHE A 203 -7.13 -10.65 -13.06
C PHE A 203 -5.96 -10.63 -14.06
N LEU A 204 -5.44 -9.45 -14.43
CA LEU A 204 -4.42 -9.21 -15.47
C LEU A 204 -4.80 -9.65 -16.90
N VAL A 205 -5.74 -10.59 -17.04
CA VAL A 205 -6.39 -10.99 -18.29
C VAL A 205 -7.74 -10.28 -18.43
N LYS A 206 -8.30 -10.25 -19.64
CA LYS A 206 -9.55 -9.58 -19.96
C LYS A 206 -10.67 -10.17 -19.11
N ALA A 207 -11.28 -9.31 -18.29
CA ALA A 207 -12.39 -9.67 -17.42
C ALA A 207 -13.56 -8.68 -17.59
N THR A 208 -14.78 -9.21 -17.50
CA THR A 208 -16.00 -8.41 -17.29
C THR A 208 -16.44 -8.62 -15.85
N ILE A 209 -16.49 -7.53 -15.08
CA ILE A 209 -16.81 -7.52 -13.65
C ILE A 209 -18.17 -6.86 -13.47
N PHE A 210 -19.05 -7.52 -12.70
CA PHE A 210 -20.44 -7.10 -12.47
C PHE A 210 -20.71 -6.67 -11.02
N GLU A 211 -19.66 -6.20 -10.35
CA GLU A 211 -19.61 -5.82 -8.93
C GLU A 211 -19.64 -4.30 -8.76
N ASP A 212 -20.52 -3.82 -7.88
CA ASP A 212 -20.59 -2.41 -7.50
C ASP A 212 -19.49 -2.00 -6.49
N TYR A 213 -19.47 -0.73 -6.08
CA TYR A 213 -18.50 -0.23 -5.09
C TYR A 213 -18.63 -0.86 -3.70
N ASN A 214 -19.78 -1.43 -3.38
CA ASN A 214 -20.02 -2.08 -2.09
C ASN A 214 -19.64 -3.56 -2.12
N GLY A 215 -19.15 -4.06 -3.26
CA GLY A 215 -18.81 -5.47 -3.43
C GLY A 215 -20.02 -6.35 -3.77
N VAL A 216 -21.17 -5.76 -4.12
CA VAL A 216 -22.38 -6.50 -4.50
C VAL A 216 -22.30 -6.86 -5.97
N SER A 217 -22.27 -8.16 -6.26
CA SER A 217 -22.22 -8.66 -7.62
C SER A 217 -23.60 -9.02 -8.17
N THR A 218 -23.86 -8.62 -9.42
CA THR A 218 -25.09 -8.95 -10.17
C THR A 218 -24.96 -10.19 -11.06
N SER A 219 -23.75 -10.64 -11.36
CA SER A 219 -23.47 -11.86 -12.16
C SER A 219 -22.05 -12.40 -11.88
N GLU A 220 -21.77 -13.64 -12.28
CA GLU A 220 -20.43 -14.20 -12.23
C GLU A 220 -19.46 -13.39 -13.11
N VAL A 221 -18.21 -13.26 -12.68
CA VAL A 221 -17.16 -12.61 -13.50
C VAL A 221 -16.98 -13.41 -14.79
N GLN A 222 -16.87 -12.73 -15.93
CA GLN A 222 -16.53 -13.38 -17.20
C GLN A 222 -15.04 -13.19 -17.46
N LEU A 223 -14.27 -14.27 -17.49
CA LEU A 223 -12.81 -14.23 -17.55
C LEU A 223 -12.30 -14.89 -18.83
N HIS A 224 -11.62 -14.13 -19.68
CA HIS A 224 -11.00 -14.64 -20.90
C HIS A 224 -9.55 -15.04 -20.62
N LEU A 225 -9.29 -16.34 -20.48
CA LEU A 225 -7.99 -16.90 -20.09
C LEU A 225 -6.96 -16.93 -21.25
N ASP A 226 -7.38 -16.51 -22.44
CA ASP A 226 -6.60 -16.44 -23.67
C ASP A 226 -6.30 -14.99 -24.09
N LYS A 227 -6.73 -13.99 -23.32
CA LYS A 227 -6.62 -12.56 -23.70
C LYS A 227 -6.11 -11.73 -22.54
N LEU A 228 -4.96 -11.09 -22.70
CA LEU A 228 -4.48 -10.11 -21.72
C LEU A 228 -5.41 -8.88 -21.66
N ASP A 229 -5.47 -8.24 -20.48
CA ASP A 229 -6.21 -7.00 -20.34
C ASP A 229 -5.50 -5.84 -21.06
N LYS A 230 -6.27 -5.15 -21.91
CA LYS A 230 -5.78 -4.00 -22.68
C LYS A 230 -5.46 -2.80 -21.80
N GLN A 231 -6.04 -2.67 -20.61
CA GLN A 231 -5.82 -1.51 -19.74
C GLN A 231 -4.35 -1.32 -19.39
N TRP A 232 -3.63 -2.40 -19.07
CA TRP A 232 -2.21 -2.32 -18.75
C TRP A 232 -1.31 -2.64 -19.95
N THR A 233 -1.70 -3.58 -20.82
CA THR A 233 -0.85 -3.95 -21.97
C THR A 233 -0.66 -2.80 -22.97
N ASN A 234 -1.66 -1.92 -23.12
CA ASN A 234 -1.53 -0.72 -23.98
C ASN A 234 -0.50 0.29 -23.44
N LEU A 235 -0.21 0.27 -22.14
CA LEU A 235 0.73 1.18 -21.49
C LEU A 235 2.09 0.51 -21.23
N TYR A 236 2.17 -0.81 -21.30
CA TYR A 236 3.32 -1.64 -20.91
C TYR A 236 4.66 -1.14 -21.48
N GLN A 237 4.71 -0.78 -22.76
CA GLN A 237 5.96 -0.34 -23.40
C GLN A 237 6.42 1.06 -22.97
N ASN A 238 5.52 1.87 -22.41
CA ASN A 238 5.79 3.26 -22.05
C ASN A 238 6.16 3.43 -20.56
N LEU A 239 6.25 2.33 -19.80
CA LEU A 239 6.49 2.35 -18.36
C LEU A 239 7.96 2.01 -18.06
N ASP A 240 8.64 2.78 -17.22
CA ASP A 240 10.02 2.46 -16.82
C ASP A 240 10.07 1.40 -15.71
N TYR A 241 9.07 1.40 -14.84
CA TYR A 241 8.98 0.51 -13.69
C TYR A 241 7.55 0.02 -13.51
N MET A 242 7.40 -1.27 -13.24
CA MET A 242 6.11 -1.90 -13.03
C MET A 242 6.12 -2.82 -11.82
N ILE A 243 5.03 -2.79 -11.05
CA ILE A 243 4.73 -3.83 -10.07
C ILE A 243 3.44 -4.51 -10.53
N ILE A 244 3.54 -5.77 -10.94
CA ILE A 244 2.41 -6.57 -11.43
C ILE A 244 2.03 -7.58 -10.36
N SER A 245 0.75 -7.65 -10.02
CA SER A 245 0.24 -8.61 -9.03
C SER A 245 -1.23 -8.96 -9.24
N THR A 246 -1.63 -10.11 -8.72
CA THR A 246 -3.01 -10.58 -8.68
C THR A 246 -3.16 -11.63 -7.57
N GLY A 247 -4.36 -12.20 -7.39
CA GLY A 247 -4.59 -13.26 -6.42
C GLY A 247 -6.07 -13.40 -6.07
N LYS A 248 -6.51 -12.66 -5.05
CA LYS A 248 -7.80 -12.89 -4.36
C LYS A 248 -9.05 -12.79 -5.22
N TRP A 249 -8.99 -12.08 -6.33
CA TRP A 249 -10.10 -11.95 -7.26
C TRP A 249 -10.46 -13.27 -7.95
N PHE A 250 -9.51 -14.19 -8.11
CA PHE A 250 -9.76 -15.51 -8.71
C PHE A 250 -10.64 -16.42 -7.84
N LEU A 251 -10.79 -16.12 -6.55
CA LEU A 251 -11.67 -16.86 -5.64
C LEU A 251 -13.16 -16.51 -5.80
N LYS A 252 -13.48 -15.50 -6.62
CA LYS A 252 -14.87 -15.13 -6.91
C LYS A 252 -15.47 -16.08 -7.94
N SER A 253 -16.79 -16.27 -7.86
CA SER A 253 -17.55 -16.97 -8.90
C SER A 253 -17.26 -16.38 -10.28
N SER A 254 -16.87 -17.24 -11.22
CA SER A 254 -16.44 -16.82 -12.54
C SER A 254 -16.72 -17.86 -13.60
N VAL A 255 -16.99 -17.40 -14.83
CA VAL A 255 -17.12 -18.22 -16.03
C VAL A 255 -15.90 -17.99 -16.91
N TYR A 256 -15.29 -19.07 -17.35
CA TYR A 256 -14.03 -19.06 -18.09
C TYR A 256 -14.28 -19.18 -19.60
N TYR A 257 -13.62 -18.31 -20.34
CA TYR A 257 -13.71 -18.21 -21.79
C TYR A 257 -12.33 -18.42 -22.43
N GLU A 258 -12.32 -19.14 -23.54
CA GLU A 258 -11.18 -19.24 -24.47
C GLU A 258 -11.71 -19.19 -25.89
N ASN A 259 -11.08 -18.43 -26.79
CA ASN A 259 -11.58 -18.20 -28.15
C ASN A 259 -13.04 -17.69 -28.20
N ASN A 260 -13.48 -17.01 -27.13
CA ASN A 260 -14.87 -16.59 -26.87
C ASN A 260 -15.88 -17.72 -26.62
N GLU A 261 -15.43 -18.95 -26.38
CA GLU A 261 -16.29 -20.08 -25.98
C GLU A 261 -16.12 -20.39 -24.49
N VAL A 262 -17.20 -20.85 -23.84
CA VAL A 262 -17.16 -21.21 -22.42
C VAL A 262 -16.47 -22.56 -22.24
N VAL A 263 -15.36 -22.56 -21.49
CA VAL A 263 -14.59 -23.79 -21.21
C VAL A 263 -14.89 -24.39 -19.83
N GLY A 264 -15.44 -23.58 -18.93
CA GLY A 264 -15.82 -24.01 -17.58
C GLY A 264 -16.08 -22.82 -16.66
N CYS A 265 -16.05 -23.07 -15.36
CA CYS A 265 -16.29 -22.04 -14.36
C CYS A 265 -15.58 -22.33 -13.03
N HIS A 266 -15.64 -21.35 -12.13
CA HIS A 266 -15.47 -21.56 -10.71
C HIS A 266 -16.72 -21.13 -9.94
N TYR A 267 -17.22 -22.03 -9.10
CA TYR A 267 -18.37 -21.83 -8.22
C TYR A 267 -19.55 -21.17 -8.93
N CYS A 268 -20.10 -21.85 -9.93
CA CYS A 268 -21.24 -21.39 -10.73
C CYS A 268 -22.49 -22.29 -10.56
N PRO A 269 -23.04 -22.47 -9.34
CA PRO A 269 -24.08 -23.47 -9.06
C PRO A 269 -25.38 -23.30 -9.87
N LYS A 270 -25.65 -22.08 -10.37
CA LYS A 270 -26.82 -21.77 -11.19
C LYS A 270 -26.63 -22.15 -12.67
N ARG A 271 -25.43 -22.54 -13.09
CA ARG A 271 -25.09 -22.89 -14.47
C ARG A 271 -24.61 -24.34 -14.53
N LYS A 272 -25.06 -25.10 -15.53
CA LYS A 272 -24.59 -26.48 -15.78
C LYS A 272 -23.25 -26.47 -16.52
N LEU A 273 -22.25 -25.76 -15.99
CA LEU A 273 -20.90 -25.68 -16.57
C LEU A 273 -19.94 -26.60 -15.82
N LYS A 274 -18.86 -27.00 -16.48
CA LYS A 274 -17.78 -27.78 -15.87
C LYS A 274 -17.06 -26.93 -14.81
N GLU A 275 -17.05 -27.39 -13.56
CA GLU A 275 -16.22 -26.80 -12.50
C GLU A 275 -14.75 -27.11 -12.80
N LEU A 276 -13.95 -26.06 -13.00
CA LEU A 276 -12.51 -26.15 -13.25
C LEU A 276 -11.69 -25.66 -12.05
N GLY A 277 -12.31 -24.99 -11.08
CA GLY A 277 -11.61 -24.42 -9.93
C GLY A 277 -10.99 -23.05 -10.21
N PHE A 278 -10.68 -22.31 -9.14
CA PHE A 278 -9.97 -21.03 -9.24
C PHE A 278 -8.51 -21.23 -9.63
N ASP A 279 -7.89 -22.32 -9.20
CA ASP A 279 -6.48 -22.66 -9.39
C ASP A 279 -6.16 -22.91 -10.87
N PHE A 280 -7.07 -23.56 -11.61
CA PHE A 280 -6.97 -23.71 -13.06
C PHE A 280 -6.85 -22.35 -13.76
N ALA A 281 -7.79 -21.45 -13.49
CA ALA A 281 -7.81 -20.13 -14.11
C ALA A 281 -6.63 -19.28 -13.66
N TYR A 282 -6.27 -19.35 -12.37
CA TYR A 282 -5.16 -18.60 -11.81
C TYR A 282 -3.84 -18.95 -12.47
N ARG A 283 -3.54 -20.25 -12.53
CA ARG A 283 -2.34 -20.77 -13.19
C ARG A 283 -2.31 -20.39 -14.67
N LYS A 284 -3.43 -20.55 -15.38
CA LYS A 284 -3.50 -20.23 -16.81
C LYS A 284 -3.30 -18.74 -17.09
N ALA A 285 -3.92 -17.87 -16.29
CA ALA A 285 -3.76 -16.42 -16.41
C ALA A 285 -2.32 -15.98 -16.11
N LEU A 286 -1.72 -16.46 -15.01
CA LEU A 286 -0.33 -16.15 -14.67
C LEU A 286 0.64 -16.65 -15.74
N ARG A 287 0.43 -17.87 -16.24
CA ARG A 287 1.23 -18.39 -17.37
C ARG A 287 1.15 -17.48 -18.58
N GLN A 288 -0.03 -16.98 -18.93
CA GLN A 288 -0.20 -16.09 -20.06
C GLN A 288 0.52 -14.75 -19.85
N VAL A 289 0.33 -14.14 -18.68
CA VAL A 289 0.92 -12.84 -18.32
C VAL A 289 2.44 -12.92 -18.27
N LEU A 290 2.98 -13.91 -17.54
CA LEU A 290 4.42 -14.07 -17.35
C LEU A 290 5.13 -14.47 -18.64
N ASN A 291 4.50 -15.30 -19.49
CA ASN A 291 5.06 -15.57 -20.82
C ASN A 291 5.11 -14.31 -21.69
N PHE A 292 4.04 -13.50 -21.69
CA PHE A 292 4.03 -12.24 -22.42
C PHE A 292 5.18 -11.32 -21.98
N ILE A 293 5.37 -11.17 -20.66
CA ILE A 293 6.46 -10.37 -20.09
C ILE A 293 7.82 -10.94 -20.52
N ALA A 294 8.04 -12.25 -20.31
CA ALA A 294 9.31 -12.90 -20.58
C ALA A 294 9.69 -12.94 -22.07
N THR A 295 8.73 -12.80 -22.99
CA THR A 295 8.98 -12.68 -24.44
C THR A 295 8.98 -11.25 -24.96
N SER A 296 8.75 -10.26 -24.09
CA SER A 296 8.72 -8.86 -24.50
C SER A 296 10.13 -8.33 -24.77
N ASN A 297 10.22 -7.25 -25.53
CA ASN A 297 11.44 -6.47 -25.73
C ASN A 297 11.57 -5.30 -24.73
N HIS A 298 10.76 -5.31 -23.67
CA HIS A 298 10.68 -4.24 -22.68
C HIS A 298 11.98 -4.12 -21.88
N LYS A 299 12.43 -2.88 -21.62
CA LYS A 299 13.71 -2.60 -20.96
C LYS A 299 13.58 -2.08 -19.53
N GLY A 300 12.39 -1.65 -19.13
CA GLY A 300 12.09 -1.26 -17.76
C GLY A 300 12.14 -2.43 -16.79
N LEU A 301 12.17 -2.12 -15.50
CA LEU A 301 12.17 -3.11 -14.43
C LEU A 301 10.74 -3.52 -14.09
N ILE A 302 10.50 -4.83 -14.06
CA ILE A 302 9.21 -5.42 -13.73
C ILE A 302 9.38 -6.23 -12.45
N LEU A 303 8.62 -5.87 -11.42
CA LEU A 303 8.48 -6.63 -10.19
C LEU A 303 7.18 -7.43 -10.26
N PHE A 304 7.26 -8.75 -10.18
CA PHE A 304 6.09 -9.58 -9.91
C PHE A 304 5.93 -9.70 -8.40
N ARG A 305 4.88 -9.09 -7.84
CA ARG A 305 4.61 -9.13 -6.40
C ARG A 305 3.65 -10.27 -6.08
N THR A 306 4.06 -11.16 -5.17
CA THR A 306 3.22 -12.27 -4.69
C THR A 306 1.95 -11.77 -4.01
N SER A 307 0.92 -12.61 -3.97
CA SER A 307 -0.32 -12.31 -3.25
C SER A 307 -0.08 -12.31 -1.75
N THR A 308 -0.88 -11.53 -1.02
CA THR A 308 -0.80 -11.47 0.44
C THR A 308 -1.93 -12.27 1.10
N PRO A 309 -1.67 -12.95 2.23
CA PRO A 309 -2.71 -13.63 2.96
C PRO A 309 -3.70 -12.65 3.61
N ASP A 310 -4.93 -13.11 3.77
CA ASP A 310 -5.92 -12.56 4.69
C ASP A 310 -5.78 -13.27 6.04
N HIS A 311 -6.21 -12.59 7.10
CA HIS A 311 -6.15 -13.11 8.46
C HIS A 311 -7.54 -13.23 9.09
N PHE A 312 -8.53 -13.67 8.32
CA PHE A 312 -9.84 -14.00 8.87
C PHE A 312 -9.75 -15.22 9.80
N GLU A 313 -10.19 -15.06 11.04
CA GLU A 313 -10.36 -16.10 12.05
C GLU A 313 -11.86 -16.28 12.36
N ASN A 314 -12.26 -17.50 12.72
CA ASN A 314 -13.62 -17.87 13.10
C ASN A 314 -14.69 -17.60 12.02
N GLY A 315 -14.31 -17.67 10.75
CA GLY A 315 -15.17 -17.43 9.61
C GLY A 315 -14.40 -16.79 8.47
N GLU A 316 -15.11 -16.46 7.40
CA GLU A 316 -14.60 -15.75 6.23
C GLU A 316 -15.25 -14.37 6.14
N TRP A 317 -14.82 -13.55 5.18
CA TRP A 317 -15.34 -12.19 4.97
C TRP A 317 -16.87 -12.13 4.87
N SER A 318 -17.51 -13.17 4.31
CA SER A 318 -18.96 -13.25 4.09
C SER A 318 -19.72 -13.97 5.22
N SER A 319 -19.02 -14.70 6.09
CA SER A 319 -19.63 -15.49 7.18
C SER A 319 -19.35 -14.94 8.58
N GLY A 320 -18.80 -13.72 8.67
CA GLY A 320 -18.58 -13.01 9.94
C GLY A 320 -17.20 -13.24 10.56
N GLY A 321 -16.21 -13.67 9.76
CA GLY A 321 -14.82 -13.78 10.21
C GLY A 321 -14.25 -12.46 10.72
N THR A 322 -13.25 -12.54 11.61
CA THR A 322 -12.64 -11.37 12.26
C THR A 322 -11.12 -11.48 12.31
N CYS A 323 -10.42 -10.36 12.51
CA CYS A 323 -8.97 -10.29 12.70
C CYS A 323 -8.68 -9.39 13.89
N LYS A 324 -8.68 -9.98 15.10
CA LYS A 324 -8.60 -9.23 16.36
C LYS A 324 -7.20 -9.14 16.95
N ARG A 325 -6.21 -9.79 16.32
CA ARG A 325 -4.82 -9.75 16.78
C ARG A 325 -4.30 -8.30 16.74
N LYS A 326 -3.45 -7.95 17.70
CA LYS A 326 -2.93 -6.58 17.90
C LYS A 326 -1.41 -6.51 17.88
N VAL A 327 -0.76 -7.64 17.71
CA VAL A 327 0.70 -7.78 17.63
C VAL A 327 1.03 -8.71 16.44
N PRO A 328 2.22 -8.55 15.83
CA PRO A 328 2.72 -9.48 14.84
C PRO A 328 2.78 -10.90 15.39
N ALA A 329 2.66 -11.87 14.49
CA ALA A 329 2.93 -13.26 14.79
C ALA A 329 4.43 -13.54 14.60
N LYS A 330 4.94 -14.52 15.33
CA LYS A 330 6.25 -15.12 15.03
C LYS A 330 6.14 -16.23 14.00
N GLU A 331 7.27 -16.56 13.39
CA GLU A 331 7.37 -17.73 12.52
C GLU A 331 6.85 -18.99 13.24
N GLY A 332 5.97 -19.75 12.60
CA GLY A 332 5.32 -20.93 13.17
C GLY A 332 4.03 -20.67 13.99
N GLU A 333 3.75 -19.43 14.42
CA GLU A 333 2.52 -19.11 15.19
C GLU A 333 1.28 -18.93 14.30
N VAL A 334 1.47 -18.66 13.02
CA VAL A 334 0.40 -18.56 12.01
C VAL A 334 0.76 -19.44 10.83
N GLN A 335 -0.22 -20.19 10.36
CA GLN A 335 -0.08 -21.02 9.17
C GLN A 335 -0.83 -20.40 8.00
N LEU A 336 -0.22 -20.47 6.83
CA LEU A 336 -0.84 -20.04 5.59
C LEU A 336 -2.03 -20.97 5.28
N LYS A 337 -3.25 -20.42 5.18
CA LYS A 337 -4.44 -21.24 4.83
C LYS A 337 -4.24 -21.90 3.46
N SER A 338 -4.83 -23.08 3.26
CA SER A 338 -4.65 -23.89 2.05
C SER A 338 -4.87 -23.12 0.74
N ILE A 339 -5.90 -22.28 0.68
CA ILE A 339 -6.18 -21.46 -0.51
C ILE A 339 -5.04 -20.48 -0.81
N HIS A 340 -4.52 -19.79 0.22
CA HIS A 340 -3.41 -18.85 0.06
C HIS A 340 -2.12 -19.58 -0.31
N LYS A 341 -1.90 -20.77 0.24
CA LYS A 341 -0.78 -21.62 -0.13
C LYS A 341 -0.84 -22.02 -1.60
N ILE A 342 -2.01 -22.39 -2.11
CA ILE A 342 -2.20 -22.71 -3.54
C ILE A 342 -1.87 -21.49 -4.42
N LEU A 343 -2.35 -20.29 -4.07
CA LEU A 343 -2.03 -19.07 -4.84
C LEU A 343 -0.51 -18.82 -4.87
N HIS A 344 0.13 -18.84 -3.70
CA HIS A 344 1.56 -18.58 -3.58
C HIS A 344 2.43 -19.63 -4.28
N ASP A 345 2.09 -20.92 -4.15
CA ASP A 345 2.81 -22.00 -4.82
C ASP A 345 2.71 -21.86 -6.35
N ILE A 346 1.53 -21.51 -6.90
CA ILE A 346 1.35 -21.25 -8.34
C ILE A 346 2.17 -20.04 -8.78
N GLU A 347 2.16 -18.96 -8.01
CA GLU A 347 2.93 -17.73 -8.29
C GLU A 347 4.43 -18.02 -8.42
N LEU A 348 5.00 -18.73 -7.43
CA LEU A 348 6.41 -19.10 -7.43
C LEU A 348 6.76 -20.05 -8.57
N GLU A 349 5.90 -21.04 -8.84
CA GLU A 349 6.12 -22.02 -9.91
C GLU A 349 6.09 -21.36 -11.30
N GLU A 350 5.05 -20.57 -11.61
CA GLU A 350 4.94 -19.93 -12.93
C GLU A 350 6.00 -18.82 -13.10
N PHE A 351 6.41 -18.12 -12.04
CA PHE A 351 7.53 -17.17 -12.09
C PHE A 351 8.85 -17.90 -12.39
N LYS A 352 9.13 -19.00 -11.69
CA LYS A 352 10.33 -19.82 -11.94
C LYS A 352 10.36 -20.33 -13.38
N ASN A 353 9.22 -20.80 -13.91
CA ASN A 353 9.10 -21.32 -15.28
C ASN A 353 9.49 -20.31 -16.36
N VAL A 354 9.38 -19.00 -16.11
CA VAL A 354 9.73 -17.96 -17.08
C VAL A 354 11.08 -17.29 -16.81
N THR A 355 11.74 -17.57 -15.69
CA THR A 355 12.93 -16.85 -15.23
C THR A 355 14.09 -16.97 -16.24
N GLU A 356 14.41 -18.18 -16.68
CA GLU A 356 15.48 -18.42 -17.66
C GLU A 356 15.17 -17.75 -19.01
N LYS A 357 13.90 -17.83 -19.45
CA LYS A 357 13.44 -17.23 -20.69
C LYS A 357 13.50 -15.70 -20.65
N ALA A 358 13.08 -15.09 -19.55
CA ALA A 358 13.14 -13.65 -19.34
C ALA A 358 14.60 -13.16 -19.36
N SER A 359 15.50 -13.88 -18.66
CA SER A 359 16.93 -13.59 -18.65
C SER A 359 17.54 -13.69 -20.06
N THR A 360 17.23 -14.76 -20.80
CA THR A 360 17.72 -14.96 -22.18
C THR A 360 17.27 -13.84 -23.12
N ASN A 361 16.05 -13.34 -22.94
CA ASN A 361 15.51 -12.24 -23.73
C ASN A 361 15.91 -10.86 -23.22
N GLY A 362 16.71 -10.78 -22.15
CA GLY A 362 17.15 -9.53 -21.54
C GLY A 362 16.01 -8.71 -20.92
N VAL A 363 14.96 -9.38 -20.42
CA VAL A 363 13.85 -8.78 -19.68
C VAL A 363 14.23 -8.69 -18.21
N ASN A 364 14.16 -7.48 -17.63
CA ASN A 364 14.44 -7.27 -16.21
C ASN A 364 13.21 -7.59 -15.37
N LEU A 365 12.98 -8.88 -15.13
CA LEU A 365 11.88 -9.40 -14.31
C LEU A 365 12.43 -9.91 -12.98
N LYS A 366 11.97 -9.33 -11.86
CA LYS A 366 12.33 -9.76 -10.49
C LYS A 366 11.09 -10.16 -9.70
N LEU A 367 11.26 -11.10 -8.77
CA LEU A 367 10.24 -11.50 -7.81
C LEU A 367 10.29 -10.55 -6.60
N LEU A 368 9.16 -9.99 -6.22
CA LEU A 368 8.96 -9.25 -4.97
C LEU A 368 8.07 -10.13 -4.07
N ASP A 369 8.69 -11.01 -3.29
CA ASP A 369 7.93 -11.97 -2.48
C ASP A 369 7.50 -11.35 -1.15
N VAL A 370 6.29 -10.79 -1.13
CA VAL A 370 5.73 -10.16 0.07
C VAL A 370 4.88 -11.08 0.94
N ASN A 371 4.64 -12.31 0.50
CA ASN A 371 3.76 -13.24 1.19
C ASN A 371 4.28 -13.61 2.60
N PRO A 372 5.56 -14.01 2.78
CA PRO A 372 6.06 -14.46 4.08
C PRO A 372 6.00 -13.37 5.16
N LEU A 373 6.53 -12.17 4.87
CA LEU A 373 6.49 -11.07 5.85
C LEU A 373 5.05 -10.59 6.13
N SER A 374 4.14 -10.67 5.16
CA SER A 374 2.75 -10.25 5.35
C SER A 374 1.96 -11.26 6.20
N LEU A 375 2.26 -12.56 6.11
CA LEU A 375 1.66 -13.61 6.95
C LEU A 375 1.90 -13.37 8.45
N LEU A 376 3.02 -12.75 8.79
CA LEU A 376 3.39 -12.45 10.17
C LEU A 376 2.72 -11.18 10.72
N ARG A 377 1.83 -10.54 9.94
CA ARG A 377 1.20 -9.25 10.31
C ARG A 377 -0.32 -9.30 10.45
N PRO A 378 -0.90 -10.26 11.19
CA PRO A 378 -2.35 -10.31 11.39
C PRO A 378 -2.90 -9.07 12.14
N ASP A 379 -2.04 -8.29 12.78
CA ASP A 379 -2.35 -7.05 13.48
C ASP A 379 -2.57 -5.83 12.57
N GLY A 380 -2.13 -5.91 11.31
CA GLY A 380 -2.10 -4.76 10.41
C GLY A 380 -3.38 -4.45 9.64
N HIS A 381 -4.42 -5.25 9.80
CA HIS A 381 -5.66 -5.12 9.04
C HIS A 381 -6.63 -4.08 9.63
N PRO A 382 -7.49 -3.43 8.82
CA PRO A 382 -8.53 -2.54 9.34
C PRO A 382 -9.53 -3.22 10.27
N GLY A 383 -9.88 -4.48 10.01
CA GLY A 383 -10.95 -5.18 10.71
C GLY A 383 -12.25 -4.38 10.63
N ILE A 384 -12.88 -4.15 11.79
CA ILE A 384 -14.08 -3.29 11.89
C ILE A 384 -13.81 -1.81 11.56
N TYR A 385 -12.56 -1.36 11.66
CA TYR A 385 -12.17 0.02 11.39
C TYR A 385 -11.97 0.30 9.90
N ARG A 386 -12.52 -0.55 9.03
CA ARG A 386 -12.85 -0.17 7.65
C ARG A 386 -13.95 0.90 7.60
N GLU A 387 -14.84 0.89 8.59
CA GLU A 387 -15.97 1.82 8.70
C GLU A 387 -15.61 2.97 9.64
N PHE A 388 -16.09 4.18 9.36
CA PHE A 388 -15.78 5.34 10.18
C PHE A 388 -16.52 5.28 11.53
N HIS A 389 -15.78 5.09 12.63
CA HIS A 389 -16.32 4.96 13.99
C HIS A 389 -17.48 3.96 14.07
N PRO A 390 -17.20 2.65 13.87
CA PRO A 390 -18.20 1.62 13.57
C PRO A 390 -19.33 1.49 14.62
N PHE A 391 -19.07 1.89 15.87
CA PHE A 391 -20.01 1.77 16.99
C PHE A 391 -20.47 3.11 17.57
N ALA A 392 -20.20 4.24 16.90
CA ALA A 392 -20.59 5.55 17.42
C ALA A 392 -22.10 5.79 17.39
N ARG A 393 -22.81 5.21 16.42
CA ARG A 393 -24.28 5.34 16.29
C ARG A 393 -25.04 4.24 17.02
N ASP A 394 -24.57 3.01 16.92
CA ASP A 394 -25.17 1.84 17.57
C ASP A 394 -24.04 0.91 18.06
N LYS A 395 -24.03 0.64 19.37
CA LYS A 395 -23.03 -0.23 20.00
C LYS A 395 -23.18 -1.70 19.59
N ASN A 396 -24.34 -2.10 19.06
CA ASN A 396 -24.66 -3.45 18.62
C ASN A 396 -24.67 -3.59 17.09
N ALA A 397 -24.18 -2.58 16.36
CA ALA A 397 -24.14 -2.60 14.91
C ALA A 397 -23.37 -3.83 14.39
N LYS A 398 -23.92 -4.48 13.37
CA LYS A 398 -23.18 -5.50 12.62
C LYS A 398 -22.26 -4.81 11.63
N VAL A 399 -20.95 -4.98 11.82
CA VAL A 399 -19.92 -4.32 11.03
C VAL A 399 -19.12 -5.38 10.28
N GLN A 400 -18.98 -5.18 8.97
CA GLN A 400 -18.14 -6.03 8.16
C GLN A 400 -16.67 -5.84 8.56
N ASN A 401 -15.93 -6.93 8.71
CA ASN A 401 -14.50 -6.88 8.99
C ASN A 401 -13.73 -6.91 7.67
N ASP A 402 -12.72 -6.05 7.55
CA ASP A 402 -11.71 -6.16 6.51
C ASP A 402 -10.44 -6.78 7.08
N CYS A 403 -10.20 -8.05 6.78
CA CYS A 403 -8.99 -8.78 7.15
C CYS A 403 -8.12 -9.12 5.94
N LEU A 404 -8.33 -8.39 4.83
CA LEU A 404 -7.63 -8.56 3.56
C LEU A 404 -6.74 -7.35 3.26
N HIS A 405 -7.29 -6.15 3.35
CA HIS A 405 -6.55 -4.90 3.12
C HIS A 405 -5.76 -4.49 4.36
N TRP A 406 -4.90 -3.49 4.22
CA TRP A 406 -3.97 -3.06 5.25
C TRP A 406 -4.31 -1.64 5.72
N CYS A 407 -4.16 -1.41 7.03
CA CYS A 407 -4.17 -0.06 7.57
C CYS A 407 -3.03 0.77 6.96
N LEU A 408 -3.28 2.07 6.78
CA LEU A 408 -2.27 3.05 6.41
C LEU A 408 -2.18 4.19 7.45
N PRO A 409 -0.97 4.56 7.90
CA PRO A 409 0.29 3.77 7.82
C PRO A 409 0.16 2.37 8.42
N GLY A 410 1.04 1.45 8.05
CA GLY A 410 0.94 0.04 8.47
C GLY A 410 1.96 -0.90 7.81
N PRO A 411 1.74 -2.22 7.85
CA PRO A 411 2.74 -3.21 7.41
C PRO A 411 3.17 -3.09 5.95
N ILE A 412 2.26 -2.63 5.10
CA ILE A 412 2.49 -2.43 3.67
C ILE A 412 3.57 -1.39 3.39
N ASP A 413 3.88 -0.51 4.34
CA ASP A 413 4.96 0.48 4.22
C ASP A 413 6.33 -0.21 4.07
N SER A 414 6.53 -1.37 4.72
CA SER A 414 7.77 -2.16 4.58
C SER A 414 7.95 -2.75 3.18
N TRP A 415 6.91 -2.84 2.36
CA TRP A 415 7.08 -3.25 0.96
C TRP A 415 7.81 -2.18 0.16
N ASN A 416 7.66 -0.90 0.53
CA ASN A 416 8.42 0.17 -0.10
C ASN A 416 9.89 0.12 0.31
N ASP A 417 10.21 -0.27 1.55
CA ASP A 417 11.61 -0.52 1.95
C ASP A 417 12.25 -1.59 1.05
N LEU A 418 11.54 -2.71 0.79
CA LEU A 418 11.99 -3.75 -0.16
C LEU A 418 12.17 -3.21 -1.58
N ILE A 419 11.24 -2.38 -2.06
CA ILE A 419 11.33 -1.75 -3.38
C ILE A 419 12.55 -0.82 -3.46
N MET A 420 12.79 0.00 -2.44
CA MET A 420 13.97 0.87 -2.40
C MET A 420 15.25 0.06 -2.58
N GLU A 421 15.38 -1.05 -1.85
CA GLU A 421 16.52 -1.93 -1.96
C GLU A 421 16.63 -2.55 -3.36
N MET A 422 15.55 -3.14 -3.87
CA MET A 422 15.52 -3.88 -5.13
C MET A 422 15.65 -3.02 -6.40
N VAL A 423 15.48 -1.71 -6.27
CA VAL A 423 15.36 -0.77 -7.41
C VAL A 423 16.44 0.30 -7.39
N VAL A 424 16.78 0.82 -6.21
CA VAL A 424 17.71 1.94 -6.06
C VAL A 424 19.08 1.47 -5.55
N ASN A 425 19.14 0.42 -4.73
CA ASN A 425 20.40 -0.10 -4.17
C ASN A 425 20.90 -1.37 -4.87
N SER A 426 20.10 -1.97 -5.77
CA SER A 426 20.35 -3.29 -6.36
C SER A 426 21.31 -3.34 -7.54
#